data_AF-A0A6A6RPV7-F1
#
_entry.id   AF-A0A6A6RPV7-F1
#
_cell.length_a   1.000
_cell.length_b   1.000
_cell.length_c   1.000
_cell.angle_alpha   90.00
_cell.angle_beta   90.00
_cell.angle_gamma   90.00
#
_symmetry.space_group_name_H-M   'P 1'
#
loop_
_entity.id
_entity.type
_entity.pdbx_description
1 polymer ?
#
loop_
_entity_poly.entity_id
_entity_poly.type
_entity_poly.pdbx_seq_one_letter_code
_entity_poly.pdbx_strand_id
1 'polypeptide(L)'
;MMFLKPAVLFGLVASVYATPIRQDSSTDLTNGKRMTEVDFAPTYNQLEARATIKDTKCPDNDKTYTAAKISDAVKAENAKQNPGKYGNTEGGKKLFNVNDQLYKASLDNVARAVFSRKDGKYTYRGLIEHDKGTGNGFHKC
;
A
#
# COMPACT_ATOMS: atom_id res chain seq x y z
N MET A 1 -35.54 23.98 -39.98
CA MET A 1 -36.70 23.38 -39.28
C MET A 1 -36.17 22.49 -38.15
N MET A 2 -36.50 22.81 -36.89
CA MET A 2 -36.29 21.97 -35.70
C MET A 2 -37.50 21.05 -35.52
N PHE A 3 -37.33 19.74 -35.28
CA PHE A 3 -38.32 18.88 -34.61
C PHE A 3 -37.61 17.63 -34.05
N LEU A 4 -37.26 17.64 -32.76
CA LEU A 4 -37.91 16.94 -31.64
C LEU A 4 -37.75 15.39 -31.64
N LYS A 5 -37.08 14.91 -30.58
CA LYS A 5 -36.91 13.49 -30.20
C LYS A 5 -38.24 12.85 -29.78
N PRO A 6 -38.43 11.53 -29.98
CA PRO A 6 -39.37 10.74 -29.20
C PRO A 6 -38.69 10.17 -27.95
N ALA A 7 -39.32 10.39 -26.80
CA ALA A 7 -39.05 9.72 -25.54
C ALA A 7 -39.84 8.39 -25.49
N VAL A 8 -39.19 7.31 -25.06
CA VAL A 8 -39.85 6.02 -24.81
C VAL A 8 -40.00 5.84 -23.31
N LEU A 9 -41.27 5.80 -22.87
CA LEU A 9 -41.72 5.41 -21.53
C LEU A 9 -41.67 3.87 -21.41
N PHE A 10 -41.08 3.37 -20.33
CA PHE A 10 -41.45 2.08 -19.75
C PHE A 10 -41.61 2.26 -18.25
N GLY A 11 -42.86 2.16 -17.80
CA GLY A 11 -43.18 1.96 -16.40
C GLY A 11 -43.15 0.48 -16.05
N LEU A 12 -42.74 0.16 -14.82
CA LEU A 12 -43.30 -0.96 -14.06
C LEU A 12 -42.96 -0.75 -12.58
N VAL A 13 -44.04 -0.63 -11.80
CA VAL A 13 -44.05 -0.44 -10.35
C VAL A 13 -44.09 -1.82 -9.70
N ALA A 14 -43.22 -2.09 -8.73
CA ALA A 14 -43.40 -3.19 -7.79
C ALA A 14 -43.31 -2.64 -6.36
N SER A 15 -44.43 -2.82 -5.67
CA SER A 15 -44.75 -2.40 -4.32
C SER A 15 -43.92 -3.17 -3.29
N VAL A 16 -43.34 -2.47 -2.31
CA VAL A 16 -42.97 -3.07 -1.03
C VAL A 16 -43.50 -2.17 0.07
N TYR A 17 -44.63 -2.58 0.65
CA TYR A 17 -45.10 -2.10 1.94
C TYR A 17 -44.11 -2.57 3.00
N ALA A 18 -43.41 -1.63 3.65
CA ALA A 18 -42.75 -1.87 4.93
C ALA A 18 -43.49 -1.08 6.01
N THR A 19 -44.09 -1.83 6.92
CA THR A 19 -44.83 -1.40 8.12
C THR A 19 -44.06 -0.39 8.97
N PRO A 20 -44.72 0.64 9.57
CA PRO A 20 -44.09 1.51 10.54
C PRO A 20 -43.89 0.77 11.88
N ILE A 21 -42.64 0.63 12.30
CA ILE A 21 -42.31 0.18 13.65
C ILE A 21 -42.54 1.38 14.60
N ARG A 22 -43.55 1.27 15.45
CA ARG A 22 -43.65 2.08 16.67
C ARG A 22 -42.49 1.72 17.59
N GLN A 23 -41.63 2.69 17.90
CA GLN A 23 -40.85 2.66 19.13
C GLN A 23 -41.22 3.90 19.93
N ASP A 24 -42.22 3.71 20.79
CA ASP A 24 -42.41 4.56 21.95
C ASP A 24 -41.19 4.42 22.88
N SER A 25 -40.59 5.58 23.16
CA SER A 25 -40.09 6.03 24.45
C SER A 25 -39.13 5.11 25.25
N SER A 26 -37.86 5.51 25.33
CA SER A 26 -37.38 6.21 26.52
C SER A 26 -35.92 6.63 26.38
N THR A 27 -35.66 7.86 26.78
CA THR A 27 -34.33 8.43 26.99
C THR A 27 -33.68 7.73 28.19
N ASP A 28 -32.55 7.07 28.00
CA ASP A 28 -31.58 6.85 29.08
C ASP A 28 -30.18 7.23 28.56
N LEU A 29 -29.85 8.49 28.76
CA LEU A 29 -28.52 9.05 28.60
C LEU A 29 -27.77 8.84 29.92
N THR A 30 -27.25 7.63 30.18
CA THR A 30 -26.29 7.45 31.28
C THR A 30 -25.45 6.19 31.13
N ASN A 31 -24.12 6.37 31.31
CA ASN A 31 -23.05 5.37 31.35
C ASN A 31 -22.64 4.79 29.97
N GLY A 32 -21.62 5.31 29.31
CA GLY A 32 -20.28 5.45 29.86
C GLY A 32 -19.45 4.22 29.51
N LYS A 33 -18.63 4.34 28.47
CA LYS A 33 -17.44 3.50 28.22
C LYS A 33 -17.73 2.01 28.02
N ARG A 34 -18.20 1.65 26.83
CA ARG A 34 -17.71 0.43 26.16
C ARG A 34 -17.19 0.83 24.79
N MET A 35 -15.89 1.07 24.77
CA MET A 35 -15.08 0.92 23.56
C MET A 35 -15.52 -0.40 22.94
N THR A 36 -16.08 -0.35 21.74
CA THR A 36 -16.09 -1.52 20.88
C THR A 36 -14.63 -1.89 20.74
N GLU A 37 -14.22 -2.92 21.48
CA GLU A 37 -12.97 -3.62 21.26
C GLU A 37 -13.13 -4.22 19.88
N VAL A 38 -12.83 -3.41 18.86
CA VAL A 38 -12.54 -3.90 17.53
C VAL A 38 -11.33 -4.77 17.77
N ASP A 39 -11.58 -6.07 17.78
CA ASP A 39 -10.60 -7.13 17.74
C ASP A 39 -9.62 -6.78 16.61
N PHE A 40 -8.55 -6.07 16.97
CA PHE A 40 -7.40 -5.81 16.11
C PHE A 40 -6.66 -7.13 16.04
N ALA A 41 -7.26 -8.13 15.39
CA ALA A 41 -6.51 -9.21 14.80
C ALA A 41 -5.52 -8.50 13.84
N PRO A 42 -4.21 -8.46 14.14
CA PRO A 42 -3.26 -7.96 13.17
C PRO A 42 -3.40 -8.89 11.98
N THR A 43 -3.94 -8.39 10.88
CA THR A 43 -4.06 -9.17 9.65
C THR A 43 -2.65 -9.65 9.31
N TYR A 44 -2.48 -10.96 9.48
CA TYR A 44 -1.22 -11.71 9.51
C TYR A 44 -0.37 -11.57 8.23
N ASN A 45 -0.80 -10.77 7.25
CA ASN A 45 -0.02 -10.39 6.07
C ASN A 45 1.02 -9.28 6.33
N GLN A 46 1.02 -8.62 7.50
CA GLN A 46 2.03 -7.60 7.82
C GLN A 46 3.25 -8.13 8.60
N LEU A 47 3.11 -9.25 9.31
CA LEU A 47 4.15 -9.78 10.19
C LEU A 47 5.25 -10.52 9.43
N GLU A 48 4.91 -11.31 8.40
CA GLU A 48 5.90 -12.02 7.56
C GLU A 48 6.80 -11.05 6.77
N ALA A 49 6.25 -9.92 6.32
CA ALA A 49 7.05 -8.89 5.65
C ALA A 49 8.00 -8.16 6.60
N ARG A 50 7.59 -7.92 7.87
CA ARG A 50 8.45 -7.28 8.89
C ARG A 50 9.56 -8.20 9.40
N ALA A 51 9.29 -9.50 9.57
CA ALA A 51 10.28 -10.44 10.10
C ALA A 51 11.53 -10.60 9.23
N THR A 52 11.43 -10.27 7.93
CA THR A 52 12.55 -10.40 6.98
C THR A 52 13.35 -9.11 6.81
N ILE A 53 12.80 -7.96 7.21
CA ILE A 53 13.45 -6.65 7.06
C ILE A 53 14.28 -6.38 8.33
N LYS A 54 15.57 -6.15 8.15
CA LYS A 54 16.51 -5.79 9.22
C LYS A 54 16.97 -4.35 9.08
N ASP A 55 17.45 -3.79 10.18
CA ASP A 55 18.20 -2.54 10.14
C ASP A 55 19.37 -2.69 9.16
N THR A 56 19.49 -1.75 8.22
CA THR A 56 20.46 -1.85 7.12
C THR A 56 21.27 -0.56 7.05
N LYS A 57 22.60 -0.68 7.09
CA LYS A 57 23.52 0.44 6.93
C LYS A 57 23.91 0.57 5.45
N CYS A 58 23.78 1.77 4.91
CA CYS A 58 24.19 2.07 3.55
C CYS A 58 25.62 2.67 3.57
N PRO A 59 26.60 2.01 2.93
CA PRO A 59 28.02 2.38 3.03
C PRO A 59 28.35 3.76 2.47
N ASP A 60 27.67 4.21 1.42
CA ASP A 60 28.00 5.48 0.78
C ASP A 60 27.41 6.66 1.54
N ASN A 61 26.16 6.59 2.01
CA ASN A 61 25.58 7.69 2.78
C ASN A 61 25.85 7.65 4.30
N ASP A 62 26.50 6.59 4.80
CA ASP A 62 26.81 6.32 6.22
C ASP A 62 25.59 6.32 7.15
N LYS A 63 24.37 6.17 6.61
CA LYS A 63 23.12 6.11 7.37
C LYS A 63 22.69 4.67 7.60
N THR A 64 22.16 4.44 8.79
CA THR A 64 21.43 3.22 9.11
C THR A 64 19.93 3.47 8.98
N TYR A 65 19.27 2.67 8.15
CA TYR A 65 17.82 2.67 7.99
C TYR A 65 17.22 1.57 8.85
N THR A 66 16.32 1.94 9.75
CA THR A 66 15.66 0.97 10.62
C THR A 66 14.68 0.10 9.84
N ALA A 67 14.48 -1.13 10.29
CA ALA A 67 13.53 -2.07 9.71
C ALA A 67 12.11 -1.48 9.65
N ALA A 68 11.73 -0.71 10.67
CA ALA A 68 10.47 0.01 10.70
C ALA A 68 10.35 1.01 9.54
N LYS A 69 11.36 1.89 9.36
CA LYS A 69 11.35 2.87 8.27
C LYS A 69 11.31 2.21 6.89
N ILE A 70 12.07 1.14 6.70
CA ILE A 70 12.07 0.37 5.45
C ILE A 70 10.69 -0.26 5.20
N SER A 71 10.13 -0.95 6.21
CA SER A 71 8.80 -1.57 6.15
C SER A 71 7.73 -0.54 5.78
N ASP A 72 7.73 0.61 6.44
CA ASP A 72 6.67 1.60 6.28
C ASP A 72 6.75 2.27 4.90
N ALA A 73 7.96 2.52 4.38
CA ALA A 73 8.16 2.99 3.00
C ALA A 73 7.63 1.99 1.97
N VAL A 74 7.96 0.69 2.12
CA VAL A 74 7.48 -0.36 1.21
C VAL A 74 5.95 -0.49 1.26
N LYS A 75 5.36 -0.45 2.46
CA LYS A 75 3.89 -0.48 2.63
C LYS A 75 3.23 0.70 1.93
N ALA A 76 3.74 1.90 2.12
CA ALA A 76 3.21 3.12 1.51
C ALA A 76 3.31 3.08 -0.03
N GLU A 77 4.43 2.61 -0.57
CA GLU A 77 4.60 2.49 -2.03
C GLU A 77 3.70 1.40 -2.62
N ASN A 78 3.60 0.23 -1.97
CA ASN A 78 2.76 -0.87 -2.43
C ASN A 78 1.27 -0.53 -2.44
N ALA A 79 0.82 0.37 -1.55
CA ALA A 79 -0.56 0.84 -1.49
C ALA A 79 -0.95 1.77 -2.66
N LYS A 80 0.01 2.30 -3.42
CA LYS A 80 -0.27 3.16 -4.58
C LYS A 80 -0.93 2.35 -5.70
N GLN A 81 -1.81 3.00 -6.44
CA GLN A 81 -2.37 2.45 -7.68
C GLN A 81 -1.27 2.16 -8.70
N ASN A 82 -0.26 3.04 -8.78
CA ASN A 82 0.87 2.94 -9.69
C ASN A 82 2.20 3.04 -8.91
N PRO A 83 2.69 1.95 -8.30
CA PRO A 83 3.97 1.94 -7.62
C PRO A 83 5.13 2.14 -8.62
N GLY A 84 6.19 2.81 -8.16
CA GLY A 84 7.39 3.06 -8.96
C GLY A 84 8.08 1.76 -9.37
N LYS A 85 8.03 1.42 -10.66
CA LYS A 85 8.72 0.25 -11.20
C LYS A 85 10.24 0.42 -11.10
N TYR A 86 10.91 -0.70 -10.89
CA TYR A 86 12.37 -0.77 -10.82
C TYR A 86 12.91 -1.70 -11.90
N GLY A 87 13.81 -1.18 -12.72
CA GLY A 87 14.37 -1.87 -13.89
C GLY A 87 15.42 -2.92 -13.53
N ASN A 88 16.20 -2.70 -12.46
CA ASN A 88 17.24 -3.64 -11.99
C ASN A 88 18.30 -3.92 -13.08
N THR A 89 18.88 -2.85 -13.65
CA THR A 89 19.81 -2.88 -14.80
C THR A 89 21.11 -2.10 -14.56
N GLU A 90 21.50 -1.92 -13.30
CA GLU A 90 22.65 -1.12 -12.90
C GLU A 90 23.97 -1.73 -13.41
N GLY A 91 24.80 -0.92 -14.07
CA GLY A 91 26.09 -1.39 -14.61
C GLY A 91 25.98 -2.53 -15.63
N GLY A 92 24.82 -2.69 -16.29
CA GLY A 92 24.57 -3.78 -17.24
C GLY A 92 24.33 -5.14 -16.59
N LYS A 93 24.16 -5.20 -15.26
CA LYS A 93 23.88 -6.42 -14.51
C LYS A 93 22.62 -6.25 -13.66
N LYS A 94 21.95 -7.38 -13.36
CA LYS A 94 20.85 -7.40 -12.40
C LYS A 94 21.42 -7.36 -10.98
N LEU A 95 21.08 -6.35 -10.18
CA LEU A 95 21.40 -6.33 -8.75
C LEU A 95 20.64 -7.44 -8.00
N PHE A 96 19.38 -7.68 -8.35
CA PHE A 96 18.55 -8.74 -7.78
C PHE A 96 18.32 -9.84 -8.81
N ASN A 97 18.74 -11.07 -8.51
CA ASN A 97 18.50 -12.22 -9.37
C ASN A 97 17.10 -12.79 -9.13
N VAL A 98 16.08 -12.06 -9.58
CA VAL A 98 14.66 -12.46 -9.50
C VAL A 98 13.97 -12.25 -10.84
N ASN A 99 12.94 -13.06 -11.08
CA ASN A 99 12.13 -13.00 -12.31
C ASN A 99 10.85 -12.16 -12.15
N ASP A 100 10.51 -11.78 -10.92
CA ASP A 100 9.34 -10.96 -10.64
C ASP A 100 9.57 -9.50 -11.03
N GLN A 101 8.50 -8.78 -11.38
CA GLN A 101 8.55 -7.32 -11.51
C GLN A 101 8.93 -6.70 -10.16
N LEU A 102 9.97 -5.86 -10.19
CA LEU A 102 10.45 -5.12 -9.04
C LEU A 102 9.88 -3.70 -9.00
N TYR A 103 9.77 -3.18 -7.79
CA TYR A 103 9.33 -1.84 -7.47
C TYR A 103 10.28 -1.23 -6.46
N LYS A 104 10.35 0.11 -6.41
CA LYS A 104 11.20 0.87 -5.50
C LYS A 104 10.40 1.87 -4.69
N ALA A 105 10.59 1.85 -3.37
CA ALA A 105 10.04 2.81 -2.43
C ALA A 105 11.13 3.78 -1.97
N SER A 106 10.84 5.09 -1.96
CA SER A 106 11.81 6.10 -1.50
C SER A 106 11.87 6.18 0.02
N LEU A 107 13.07 6.08 0.60
CA LEU A 107 13.29 6.33 2.03
C LEU A 107 13.75 7.76 2.32
N ASP A 108 14.51 8.34 1.39
CA ASP A 108 14.96 9.73 1.37
C ASP A 108 15.45 10.08 -0.06
N ASN A 109 16.35 11.04 -0.22
CA ASN A 109 16.86 11.42 -1.54
C ASN A 109 17.85 10.41 -2.14
N VAL A 110 18.46 9.55 -1.32
CA VAL A 110 19.61 8.71 -1.70
C VAL A 110 19.25 7.21 -1.70
N ALA A 111 18.47 6.74 -0.71
CA ALA A 111 18.17 5.32 -0.55
C ALA A 111 16.75 4.94 -1.02
N ARG A 112 16.64 3.73 -1.58
CA ARG A 112 15.37 3.12 -2.05
C ARG A 112 15.27 1.69 -1.55
N ALA A 113 14.10 1.29 -1.03
CA ALA A 113 13.80 -0.11 -0.73
C ALA A 113 13.21 -0.79 -1.95
N VAL A 114 13.70 -1.98 -2.28
CA VAL A 114 13.25 -2.77 -3.42
C VAL A 114 12.34 -3.90 -2.95
N PHE A 115 11.22 -4.08 -3.65
CA PHE A 115 10.27 -5.14 -3.38
C PHE A 115 9.64 -5.67 -4.67
N SER A 116 9.14 -6.91 -4.65
CA SER A 116 8.26 -7.45 -5.68
C SER A 116 6.82 -7.47 -5.19
N ARG A 117 5.85 -7.42 -6.11
CA ARG A 117 4.41 -7.55 -5.80
C ARG A 117 3.83 -8.73 -6.58
N LYS A 118 3.09 -9.60 -5.89
CA LYS A 118 2.40 -10.73 -6.49
C LYS A 118 1.12 -11.02 -5.69
N ASP A 119 -0.01 -11.16 -6.39
CA ASP A 119 -1.32 -11.51 -5.79
C ASP A 119 -1.71 -10.63 -4.59
N GLY A 120 -1.49 -9.32 -4.71
CA GLY A 120 -1.80 -8.35 -3.65
C GLY A 120 -0.83 -8.34 -2.46
N LYS A 121 0.12 -9.28 -2.41
CA LYS A 121 1.20 -9.34 -1.42
C LYS A 121 2.49 -8.74 -1.97
N TYR A 122 3.34 -8.25 -1.08
CA TYR A 122 4.67 -7.77 -1.45
C TYR A 122 5.76 -8.58 -0.73
N THR A 123 6.92 -8.67 -1.38
CA THR A 123 8.11 -9.34 -0.84
C THR A 123 9.27 -8.36 -0.91
N TYR A 124 9.83 -8.02 0.24
CA TYR A 124 11.05 -7.20 0.31
C TYR A 124 12.23 -7.95 -0.32
N ARG A 125 13.06 -7.24 -1.10
CA ARG A 125 14.21 -7.81 -1.81
C ARG A 125 15.54 -7.24 -1.32
N GLY A 126 15.58 -5.99 -0.89
CA GLY A 126 16.79 -5.36 -0.36
C GLY A 126 16.71 -3.83 -0.38
N LEU A 127 17.76 -3.20 0.14
CA LEU A 127 17.93 -1.75 0.14
C LEU A 127 19.00 -1.39 -0.88
N ILE A 128 18.78 -0.33 -1.64
CA ILE A 128 19.76 0.21 -2.58
C ILE A 128 19.97 1.69 -2.31
N GLU A 129 21.15 2.20 -2.62
CA GLU A 129 21.44 3.62 -2.56
C GLU A 129 22.07 4.11 -3.87
N HIS A 130 21.93 5.41 -4.12
CA HIS A 130 22.56 6.04 -5.26
C HIS A 130 24.09 5.96 -5.16
N ASP A 131 24.73 5.57 -6.24
CA ASP A 131 26.19 5.58 -6.36
C ASP A 131 26.75 6.98 -6.13
N LYS A 132 27.81 7.08 -5.32
CA LYS A 132 28.59 8.31 -5.26
C LYS A 132 29.23 8.60 -6.63
N GLY A 133 28.84 9.72 -7.23
CA GLY A 133 29.54 10.33 -8.36
C GLY A 133 29.07 9.94 -9.77
N THR A 134 28.26 8.89 -9.95
CA THR A 134 27.74 8.51 -11.29
C THR A 134 26.32 9.02 -11.57
N GLY A 135 25.66 9.60 -10.55
CA GLY A 135 24.41 10.37 -10.66
C GLY A 135 23.13 9.58 -10.90
N ASN A 136 23.20 8.42 -11.56
CA ASN A 136 22.01 7.65 -11.98
C ASN A 136 22.07 6.15 -11.64
N GLY A 137 23.21 5.65 -11.16
CA GLY A 137 23.36 4.26 -10.72
C GLY A 137 22.85 4.02 -9.31
N PHE A 138 22.54 2.76 -9.02
CA PHE A 138 22.30 2.27 -7.68
C PHE A 138 23.24 1.09 -7.38
N HIS A 139 23.57 0.91 -6.11
CA HIS A 139 24.17 -0.32 -5.60
C HIS A 139 23.44 -0.76 -4.33
N LYS A 140 23.69 -2.00 -3.91
CA LYS A 140 23.09 -2.52 -2.68
C LYS A 140 23.74 -1.88 -1.47
N CYS A 141 22.89 -1.47 -0.53
CA CYS A 141 23.24 -1.55 0.88
C CYS A 141 23.16 -3.03 1.29
#